data_AF-A0A0R2NLR9-F1
#
_entry.id   AF-A0A0R2NLR9-F1
#
_cell.length_a   1.000
_cell.length_b   1.000
_cell.length_c   1.000
_cell.angle_alpha   90.00
_cell.angle_beta   90.00
_cell.angle_gamma   90.00
#
_symmetry.space_group_name_H-M   'P 1'
#
loop_
_entity.id
_entity.type
_entity.pdbx_description
1 polymer ?
#
loop_
_entity_poly.entity_id
_entity_poly.type
_entity_poly.pdbx_seq_one_letter_code
_entity_poly.pdbx_strand_id
1 'polypeptide(L)'
;MHYTDLKAMIRINPLDLVVSCEKFFDCEFMKKMNQEPSPQLKLKIQNWLNSIEYKQYTKNTSQTLSVNDKDRIRNIYSKLGLKPHDLSELTDAGVKFLENKELETKQQWGAMVQMNKSHDAINLKKSIDECAILIPLMFTAGIANGKLFSEMFKTINLGMYDYLSKNPLIHPIFLDYLK
;
A
#
# COMPACT_ATOMS: atom_id res chain seq x y z
N MET A 1 2.40 -4.24 11.42
CA MET A 1 2.75 -5.65 11.16
C MET A 1 1.61 -6.65 11.40
N HIS A 2 0.72 -6.46 12.37
CA HIS A 2 -0.39 -7.41 12.60
C HIS A 2 -1.31 -7.54 11.37
N TYR A 3 -1.60 -6.41 10.71
CA TYR A 3 -2.47 -6.29 9.53
C TYR A 3 -1.72 -6.24 8.19
N THR A 4 -0.39 -6.29 8.21
CA THR A 4 0.41 -6.08 7.01
C THR A 4 0.57 -7.38 6.23
N ASP A 5 0.26 -7.36 4.93
CA ASP A 5 0.60 -8.43 4.01
C ASP A 5 2.10 -8.36 3.66
N LEU A 6 2.89 -9.18 4.33
CA LEU A 6 4.35 -9.23 4.17
C LEU A 6 4.75 -9.69 2.76
N LYS A 7 3.89 -10.42 2.05
CA LYS A 7 4.15 -10.84 0.66
C LYS A 7 4.01 -9.69 -0.33
N ALA A 8 3.11 -8.75 -0.07
CA ALA A 8 2.99 -7.52 -0.85
C ALA A 8 4.24 -6.63 -0.69
N MET A 9 4.74 -6.50 0.55
CA MET A 9 5.87 -5.62 0.85
C MET A 9 7.15 -6.01 0.10
N ILE A 10 7.46 -7.30 -0.02
CA ILE A 10 8.70 -7.77 -0.68
C ILE A 10 8.74 -7.55 -2.19
N ARG A 11 7.61 -7.18 -2.79
CA ARG A 11 7.51 -6.84 -4.22
C ARG A 11 7.83 -5.37 -4.48
N ILE A 12 7.82 -4.52 -3.44
CA ILE A 12 8.19 -3.10 -3.54
C ILE A 12 9.71 -2.99 -3.41
N ASN A 13 10.32 -2.03 -4.11
CA ASN A 13 11.74 -1.73 -3.94
C ASN A 13 12.02 -1.42 -2.45
N PRO A 14 13.07 -2.01 -1.83
CA PRO A 14 13.33 -1.83 -0.40
C PRO A 14 13.56 -0.37 0.00
N LEU A 15 14.25 0.41 -0.85
CA LEU A 15 14.50 1.82 -0.57
C LEU A 15 13.18 2.61 -0.60
N ASP A 16 12.36 2.41 -1.63
CA ASP A 16 11.07 3.10 -1.76
C ASP A 16 10.14 2.78 -0.59
N LEU A 17 10.15 1.52 -0.14
CA LEU A 17 9.41 1.08 1.03
C LEU A 17 9.88 1.79 2.30
N VAL A 18 11.19 1.83 2.55
CA VAL A 18 11.77 2.48 3.75
C VAL A 18 11.55 3.99 3.73
N VAL A 19 11.71 4.64 2.58
CA VAL A 19 11.42 6.08 2.39
C VAL A 19 9.94 6.38 2.62
N SER A 20 9.05 5.48 2.20
CA SER A 20 7.62 5.63 2.47
C SER A 20 7.30 5.47 3.96
N CYS A 21 7.92 4.49 4.63
CA CYS A 21 7.81 4.31 6.07
C CYS A 21 8.32 5.52 6.86
N GLU A 22 9.43 6.13 6.44
CA GLU A 22 9.97 7.35 7.06
C GLU A 22 8.93 8.48 7.12
N LYS A 23 8.18 8.70 6.04
CA LYS A 23 7.12 9.72 6.01
C LYS A 23 6.03 9.48 7.05
N PHE A 24 5.66 8.22 7.30
CA PHE A 24 4.67 7.89 8.34
C PHE A 24 5.20 8.15 9.75
N PHE A 25 6.50 7.98 9.97
CA PHE A 25 7.15 8.35 11.23
C PHE A 25 7.26 9.87 11.39
N ASP A 26 7.67 10.58 10.32
CA ASP A 26 7.77 12.05 10.33
C ASP A 26 6.40 12.72 10.59
N CYS A 27 5.30 12.08 10.15
CA CYS A 27 3.93 12.51 10.44
C CYS A 27 3.37 11.99 11.77
N GLU A 28 4.18 11.33 12.61
CA GLU A 28 3.79 10.74 13.90
C GLU A 28 2.64 9.71 13.81
N PHE A 29 2.35 9.17 12.62
CA PHE A 29 1.35 8.12 12.42
C PHE A 29 1.88 6.74 12.78
N MET A 30 3.20 6.56 12.74
CA MET A 30 3.87 5.35 13.19
C MET A 30 4.93 5.68 14.23
N LYS A 31 5.16 4.72 15.12
CA LYS A 31 6.24 4.76 16.10
C LYS A 31 6.91 3.40 16.22
N LYS A 32 8.11 3.40 16.80
CA LYS A 32 8.76 2.17 17.26
C LYS A 32 7.87 1.52 18.32
N MET A 33 7.66 0.21 18.18
CA MET A 33 6.96 -0.57 19.19
C MET A 33 7.89 -0.71 20.39
N ASN A 34 7.47 -0.15 21.53
CA ASN A 34 8.25 -0.17 22.77
C ASN A 34 7.87 -1.35 23.67
N GLN A 35 6.72 -1.97 23.42
CA GLN A 35 6.23 -3.11 24.18
C GLN A 35 6.64 -4.42 23.53
N GLU A 36 6.71 -5.48 24.35
CA GLU A 36 6.99 -6.81 23.83
C GLU A 36 5.82 -7.28 22.94
N PRO A 37 6.08 -7.76 21.71
CA PRO A 37 5.03 -8.22 20.83
C PRO A 37 4.31 -9.44 21.40
N SER A 38 3.02 -9.57 21.10
CA SER A 38 2.22 -10.73 21.52
C SER A 38 2.83 -12.06 21.02
N PRO A 39 2.61 -13.19 21.71
CA PRO A 39 3.09 -14.49 21.27
C PRO A 39 2.68 -14.84 19.83
N GLN A 40 1.44 -14.49 19.46
CA GLN A 40 0.92 -14.69 18.10
C GLN A 40 1.70 -13.86 17.06
N LEU A 41 1.99 -12.60 17.36
CA LEU A 41 2.76 -11.74 16.47
C LEU A 41 4.21 -12.22 16.34
N LYS A 42 4.83 -12.66 17.44
CA LYS A 42 6.16 -13.28 17.43
C LYS A 42 6.21 -14.50 16.51
N LEU A 43 5.24 -15.41 16.65
CA LEU A 43 5.15 -16.60 15.80
C LEU A 43 4.96 -16.23 14.33
N LYS A 44 4.09 -15.25 14.03
CA LYS A 44 3.88 -14.74 12.66
C LYS A 44 5.19 -14.21 12.06
N ILE A 45 5.95 -13.41 12.82
CA ILE A 45 7.24 -12.86 12.38
C ILE A 45 8.26 -13.97 12.17
N GLN A 46 8.37 -14.91 13.11
CA GLN A 46 9.33 -16.01 13.00
C GLN A 46 9.05 -16.91 11.78
N ASN A 47 7.78 -17.25 11.55
CA ASN A 47 7.37 -18.01 10.36
C ASN A 47 7.72 -17.25 9.07
N TRP A 48 7.50 -15.94 9.05
CA TRP A 48 7.89 -15.10 7.93
C TRP A 48 9.40 -15.09 7.69
N LEU A 49 10.21 -14.86 8.73
CA LEU A 49 11.67 -14.85 8.63
C LEU A 49 12.24 -16.21 8.16
N ASN A 50 11.55 -17.31 8.48
CA ASN A 50 11.93 -18.65 8.07
C ASN A 50 11.48 -19.02 6.65
N SER A 51 10.55 -18.26 6.06
CA SER A 51 9.99 -18.52 4.74
C SER A 51 11.03 -18.49 3.63
N ILE A 52 10.79 -19.25 2.56
CA ILE A 52 11.65 -19.27 1.38
C ILE A 52 11.59 -17.90 0.70
N GLU A 53 10.41 -17.29 0.64
CA GLU A 53 10.18 -16.00 0.01
C GLU A 53 11.00 -14.89 0.68
N TYR A 54 11.03 -14.83 2.02
CA TYR A 54 11.84 -13.85 2.73
C TYR A 54 13.35 -14.07 2.53
N LYS A 55 13.81 -15.32 2.56
CA LYS A 55 15.21 -15.67 2.31
C LYS A 55 15.65 -15.30 0.89
N GLN A 56 14.80 -15.50 -0.10
CA GLN A 56 15.05 -15.09 -1.47
C GLN A 56 15.07 -13.57 -1.60
N TYR A 57 14.08 -12.88 -1.01
CA TYR A 57 14.01 -11.42 -1.01
C TYR A 57 15.27 -10.79 -0.41
N THR A 58 15.71 -11.24 0.76
CA THR A 58 16.93 -10.72 1.42
C THR A 58 18.19 -10.97 0.59
N LYS A 59 18.32 -12.15 -0.02
CA LYS A 59 19.42 -12.45 -0.95
C LYS A 59 19.40 -11.51 -2.16
N ASN A 60 18.27 -11.37 -2.83
CA ASN A 60 18.14 -10.55 -4.03
C ASN A 60 18.41 -9.08 -3.72
N THR A 61 17.80 -8.54 -2.67
CA THR A 61 17.99 -7.14 -2.26
C THR A 61 19.43 -6.82 -1.87
N SER A 62 20.14 -7.75 -1.24
CA SER A 62 21.56 -7.58 -0.96
C SER A 62 22.42 -7.46 -2.23
N GLN A 63 21.99 -8.11 -3.32
CA GLN A 63 22.69 -8.10 -4.60
C GLN A 63 22.28 -6.92 -5.49
N THR A 64 21.01 -6.48 -5.43
CA THR A 64 20.47 -5.47 -6.33
C THR A 64 20.60 -4.04 -5.81
N LEU A 65 20.58 -3.82 -4.49
CA LEU A 65 20.72 -2.48 -3.93
C LEU A 65 22.15 -1.95 -4.09
N SER A 66 22.26 -0.72 -4.60
CA SER A 66 23.54 -0.03 -4.68
C SER A 66 24.10 0.28 -3.27
N VAL A 67 25.39 0.61 -3.19
CA VAL A 67 26.01 1.05 -1.92
C VAL A 67 25.29 2.28 -1.38
N ASN A 68 24.97 3.24 -2.25
CA ASN A 68 24.26 4.46 -1.89
C ASN A 68 22.85 4.18 -1.34
N ASP A 69 22.10 3.25 -1.95
CA ASP A 69 20.76 2.90 -1.46
C ASP A 69 20.82 2.26 -0.07
N LYS A 70 21.81 1.39 0.15
CA LYS A 70 22.04 0.74 1.45
C LYS A 70 22.38 1.79 2.52
N ASP A 71 23.23 2.76 2.21
CA ASP A 71 23.58 3.83 3.13
C ASP A 71 22.40 4.74 3.44
N ARG A 72 21.59 5.06 2.43
CA ARG A 72 20.36 5.83 2.63
C ARG A 72 19.37 5.09 3.54
N ILE A 73 19.17 3.80 3.34
CA ILE A 73 18.34 2.97 4.24
C ILE A 73 18.89 3.02 5.67
N ARG A 74 20.21 2.83 5.87
CA ARG A 74 20.84 2.87 7.20
C ARG A 74 20.65 4.23 7.89
N ASN A 75 20.78 5.32 7.15
CA ASN A 75 20.61 6.67 7.67
C ASN A 75 19.17 6.90 8.14
N ILE A 76 18.17 6.43 7.38
CA ILE A 76 16.75 6.49 7.78
C ILE A 76 16.53 5.68 9.06
N TYR A 77 17.00 4.44 9.12
CA TYR A 77 16.87 3.62 10.33
C TYR A 77 17.50 4.29 11.56
N SER A 78 18.68 4.88 11.38
CA SER A 78 19.40 5.61 12.44
C SER A 78 18.62 6.84 12.90
N LYS A 79 18.10 7.66 11.97
CA LYS A 79 17.24 8.82 12.26
C LYS A 79 16.01 8.40 13.08
N LEU A 80 15.39 7.27 12.72
CA LEU A 80 14.20 6.74 13.38
C LEU A 80 14.49 5.98 14.68
N GLY A 81 15.76 5.80 15.07
CA GLY A 81 16.14 5.01 16.25
C GLY A 81 15.79 3.52 16.15
N LEU A 82 15.71 3.00 14.92
CA LEU A 82 15.36 1.62 14.61
C LEU A 82 16.60 0.77 14.37
N LYS A 83 16.60 -0.44 14.94
CA LYS A 83 17.54 -1.51 14.64
C LYS A 83 16.91 -2.50 13.64
N PRO A 84 17.71 -3.35 12.97
CA PRO A 84 17.19 -4.45 12.20
C PRO A 84 16.22 -5.29 13.03
N HIS A 85 15.06 -5.60 12.46
CA HIS A 85 13.98 -6.34 13.10
C HIS A 85 13.27 -5.65 14.27
N ASP A 86 13.57 -4.38 14.56
CA ASP A 86 12.67 -3.59 15.41
C ASP A 86 11.30 -3.52 14.75
N LEU A 87 10.25 -3.65 15.57
CA LEU A 87 8.88 -3.55 15.10
C LEU A 87 8.40 -2.11 15.21
N SER A 88 7.47 -1.76 14.33
CA SER A 88 6.77 -0.48 14.37
C SER A 88 5.27 -0.72 14.44
N GLU A 89 4.59 0.21 15.09
CA GLU A 89 3.14 0.20 15.28
C GLU A 89 2.53 1.55 14.94
N LEU A 90 1.22 1.54 14.68
CA LEU A 90 0.46 2.77 14.50
C LEU A 90 0.32 3.48 15.85
N THR A 91 0.37 4.80 15.80
CA THR A 91 -0.11 5.63 16.91
C THR A 91 -1.63 5.77 16.83
N ASP A 92 -2.27 6.29 17.88
CA ASP A 92 -3.70 6.58 17.86
C ASP A 92 -4.05 7.58 16.74
N ALA A 93 -3.15 8.55 16.49
CA ALA A 93 -3.27 9.48 15.36
C ALA A 93 -3.19 8.75 14.02
N GLY A 94 -2.27 7.79 13.88
CA GLY A 94 -2.16 6.95 12.70
C GLY A 94 -3.38 6.07 12.46
N VAL A 95 -3.93 5.46 13.52
CA VAL A 95 -5.17 4.68 13.45
C VAL A 95 -6.32 5.56 12.96
N LYS A 96 -6.54 6.70 13.60
CA LYS A 96 -7.59 7.65 13.22
C LYS A 96 -7.42 8.18 11.80
N PHE A 97 -6.18 8.43 11.37
CA PHE A 97 -5.89 8.82 9.99
C PHE A 97 -6.33 7.74 9.00
N LEU A 98 -6.00 6.47 9.26
CA LEU A 98 -6.39 5.36 8.40
C LEU A 98 -7.91 5.15 8.37
N GLU A 99 -8.59 5.24 9.52
CA GLU A 99 -10.05 5.15 9.59
C GLU A 99 -10.73 6.25 8.77
N ASN A 100 -10.25 7.49 8.89
CA ASN A 100 -10.75 8.61 8.08
C ASN A 100 -10.51 8.37 6.58
N LYS A 101 -9.34 7.87 6.20
CA LYS A 101 -9.01 7.55 4.80
C LYS A 101 -9.87 6.42 4.26
N GLU A 102 -10.18 5.42 5.08
CA GLU A 102 -11.09 4.34 4.70
C GLU A 102 -12.51 4.86 4.46
N LEU A 103 -13.02 5.73 5.34
CA LEU A 103 -14.33 6.37 5.20
C LEU A 103 -14.41 7.21 3.92
N GLU A 104 -13.42 8.08 3.69
CA GLU A 104 -13.33 8.90 2.48
C GLU A 104 -13.32 8.02 1.23
N THR A 105 -12.53 6.95 1.24
CA THR A 105 -12.44 6.00 0.13
C THR A 105 -13.76 5.28 -0.14
N LYS A 106 -14.49 4.87 0.91
CA LYS A 106 -15.84 4.28 0.80
C LYS A 106 -16.85 5.26 0.22
N GLN A 107 -16.80 6.53 0.62
CA GLN A 107 -17.69 7.57 0.10
C GLN A 107 -17.43 7.82 -1.39
N GLN A 108 -16.15 7.94 -1.80
CA GLN A 108 -15.78 8.12 -3.20
C GLN A 108 -16.22 6.93 -4.06
N TRP A 109 -15.99 5.71 -3.58
CA TRP A 109 -16.49 4.51 -4.25
C TRP A 109 -18.01 4.53 -4.41
N GLY A 110 -18.73 4.86 -3.33
CA GLY A 110 -20.19 4.99 -3.35
C GLY A 110 -20.68 6.00 -4.39
N ALA A 111 -20.04 7.16 -4.49
CA ALA A 111 -20.36 8.18 -5.49
C ALA A 111 -20.17 7.67 -6.91
N MET A 112 -19.03 7.03 -7.21
CA MET A 112 -18.76 6.42 -8.53
C MET A 112 -19.81 5.36 -8.88
N VAL A 113 -20.22 4.53 -7.91
CA VAL A 113 -21.28 3.52 -8.13
C VAL A 113 -22.60 4.17 -8.52
N GLN A 114 -22.99 5.29 -7.89
CA GLN A 114 -24.21 5.99 -8.25
C GLN A 114 -24.13 6.62 -9.64
N MET A 115 -23.02 7.27 -9.98
CA MET A 115 -22.79 7.85 -11.31
C MET A 115 -22.84 6.78 -12.40
N ASN A 116 -22.29 5.58 -12.14
CA ASN A 116 -22.37 4.46 -13.07
C ASN A 116 -23.82 3.98 -13.27
N LYS A 117 -24.59 3.87 -12.19
CA LYS A 117 -26.02 3.48 -12.24
C LYS A 117 -26.88 4.48 -13.00
N SER A 118 -26.59 5.78 -12.87
CA SER A 118 -27.28 6.84 -13.61
C SER A 118 -26.74 7.06 -15.02
N HIS A 119 -25.77 6.26 -15.46
CA HIS A 119 -25.07 6.43 -16.76
C HIS A 119 -24.47 7.83 -16.96
N ASP A 120 -24.05 8.48 -15.88
CA ASP A 120 -23.37 9.78 -15.92
C ASP A 120 -21.88 9.59 -16.24
N ALA A 121 -21.59 9.30 -17.51
CA ALA A 121 -20.24 8.97 -17.96
C ALA A 121 -19.23 10.11 -17.73
N ILE A 122 -19.67 11.37 -17.84
CA ILE A 122 -18.79 12.54 -17.70
C ILE A 122 -18.30 12.65 -16.26
N ASN A 123 -19.23 12.66 -15.29
CA ASN A 123 -18.86 12.80 -13.89
C ASN A 123 -18.18 11.53 -13.35
N LEU A 124 -18.58 10.34 -13.85
CA LEU A 124 -17.90 9.09 -13.51
C LEU A 124 -16.42 9.13 -13.93
N LYS A 125 -16.13 9.54 -15.17
CA LYS A 125 -14.75 9.65 -15.65
C LYS A 125 -13.96 10.64 -14.79
N LYS A 126 -14.52 11.82 -14.54
CA LYS A 126 -13.89 12.84 -13.70
C LYS A 126 -13.56 12.30 -12.31
N SER A 127 -14.50 11.59 -11.67
CA SER A 127 -14.30 11.00 -10.34
C SER A 127 -13.20 9.92 -10.34
N ILE A 128 -13.16 9.06 -11.37
CA ILE A 128 -12.09 8.06 -11.53
C ILE A 128 -10.71 8.72 -11.73
N ASP A 129 -10.64 9.81 -12.50
CA ASP A 129 -9.41 10.57 -12.71
C ASP A 129 -8.92 11.23 -11.41
N GLU A 130 -9.82 11.90 -10.68
CA GLU A 130 -9.51 12.59 -9.43
C GLU A 130 -9.13 11.63 -8.30
N CYS A 131 -9.74 10.43 -8.27
CA CYS A 131 -9.47 9.41 -7.26
C CYS A 131 -8.41 8.39 -7.70
N ALA A 132 -7.66 8.64 -8.79
CA ALA A 132 -6.75 7.64 -9.37
C ALA A 132 -5.76 7.04 -8.37
N ILE A 133 -5.19 7.89 -7.50
CA ILE A 133 -4.24 7.47 -6.45
C ILE A 133 -4.88 6.57 -5.38
N LEU A 134 -6.19 6.66 -5.19
CA LEU A 134 -6.95 5.87 -4.21
C LEU A 134 -7.42 4.53 -4.78
N ILE A 135 -7.38 4.33 -6.11
CA ILE A 135 -7.82 3.07 -6.74
C ILE A 135 -7.10 1.86 -6.14
N PRO A 136 -5.75 1.83 -6.00
CA PRO A 136 -5.09 0.71 -5.35
C PRO A 136 -5.61 0.44 -3.94
N LEU A 137 -5.80 1.51 -3.15
CA LEU A 137 -6.30 1.41 -1.78
C LEU A 137 -7.71 0.80 -1.74
N MET A 138 -8.62 1.25 -2.62
CA MET A 138 -9.99 0.74 -2.73
C MET A 138 -10.02 -0.78 -2.91
N PHE A 139 -9.13 -1.31 -3.75
CA PHE A 139 -9.04 -2.74 -4.02
C PHE A 139 -8.36 -3.50 -2.87
N THR A 140 -7.22 -3.01 -2.38
CA THR A 140 -6.48 -3.70 -1.30
C THR A 140 -7.24 -3.72 0.02
N ALA A 141 -8.12 -2.73 0.25
CA ALA A 141 -9.00 -2.68 1.42
C ALA A 141 -10.34 -3.43 1.21
N GLY A 142 -10.58 -4.02 0.03
CA GLY A 142 -11.83 -4.72 -0.28
C GLY A 142 -13.07 -3.84 -0.41
N ILE A 143 -12.89 -2.52 -0.60
CA ILE A 143 -13.98 -1.55 -0.79
C ILE A 143 -14.55 -1.67 -2.21
N ALA A 144 -13.67 -1.76 -3.20
CA ALA A 144 -14.04 -1.95 -4.60
C ALA A 144 -13.95 -3.42 -5.01
N ASN A 145 -14.80 -3.81 -5.97
CA ASN A 145 -14.71 -5.11 -6.63
C ASN A 145 -14.42 -4.93 -8.12
N GLY A 146 -13.57 -5.79 -8.67
CA GLY A 146 -13.09 -5.67 -10.05
C GLY A 146 -14.18 -5.77 -11.11
N LYS A 147 -15.24 -6.55 -10.85
CA LYS A 147 -16.36 -6.69 -11.79
C LYS A 147 -17.07 -5.35 -12.00
N LEU A 148 -17.52 -4.70 -10.93
CA LEU A 148 -18.22 -3.43 -11.00
C LEU A 148 -17.30 -2.32 -11.51
N PHE A 149 -16.03 -2.33 -11.14
CA PHE A 149 -15.06 -1.37 -11.67
C PHE A 149 -14.87 -1.54 -13.18
N SER A 150 -14.79 -2.78 -13.68
CA SER A 150 -14.74 -3.06 -15.12
C SER A 150 -15.98 -2.55 -15.85
N GLU A 151 -17.16 -2.68 -15.25
CA GLU A 151 -18.40 -2.12 -15.79
C GLU A 151 -18.37 -0.59 -15.88
N MET A 152 -17.85 0.10 -14.85
CA MET A 152 -17.66 1.56 -14.89
C MET A 152 -16.79 2.01 -16.06
N PHE A 153 -15.71 1.27 -16.35
CA PHE A 153 -14.84 1.56 -17.49
C PHE A 153 -15.55 1.40 -18.84
N LYS A 154 -16.49 0.45 -18.96
CA LYS A 154 -17.36 0.34 -20.13
C LYS A 154 -18.29 1.55 -20.27
N THR A 155 -18.87 2.02 -19.17
CA THR A 155 -19.75 3.21 -19.16
C THR A 155 -19.04 4.46 -19.67
N ILE A 156 -17.74 4.62 -19.37
CA ILE A 156 -16.94 5.76 -19.84
C ILE A 156 -16.19 5.48 -21.16
N ASN A 157 -16.45 4.33 -21.81
CA ASN A 157 -15.83 3.89 -23.05
C ASN A 157 -14.28 3.87 -23.02
N LEU A 158 -13.69 3.35 -21.94
CA LEU A 158 -12.24 3.20 -21.80
C LEU A 158 -11.86 1.76 -21.42
N GLY A 159 -10.68 1.34 -21.87
CA GLY A 159 -10.06 0.11 -21.39
C GLY A 159 -9.50 0.28 -19.99
N MET A 160 -9.98 -0.50 -19.01
CA MET A 160 -9.54 -0.44 -17.61
C MET A 160 -8.02 -0.64 -17.49
N TYR A 161 -7.47 -1.69 -18.12
CA TYR A 161 -6.05 -2.00 -18.04
C TYR A 161 -5.19 -0.89 -18.66
N ASP A 162 -5.59 -0.37 -19.82
CA ASP A 162 -4.88 0.71 -20.50
C ASP A 162 -4.85 1.99 -19.67
N TYR A 163 -5.97 2.33 -19.03
CA TYR A 163 -6.04 3.50 -18.15
C TYR A 163 -5.11 3.32 -16.94
N LEU A 164 -5.22 2.19 -16.23
CA LEU A 164 -4.46 1.96 -15.00
C LEU A 164 -2.96 1.84 -15.26
N SER A 165 -2.56 1.24 -16.38
CA SER A 165 -1.15 1.07 -16.74
C SER A 165 -0.47 2.34 -17.22
N LYS A 166 -1.22 3.27 -17.81
CA LYS A 166 -0.70 4.56 -18.29
C LYS A 166 -0.78 5.67 -17.25
N ASN A 167 -1.51 5.47 -16.16
CA ASN A 167 -1.66 6.49 -15.13
C ASN A 167 -0.43 6.50 -14.19
N PRO A 168 0.39 7.55 -14.20
CA PRO A 168 1.63 7.60 -13.41
C PRO A 168 1.39 7.66 -11.89
N LEU A 169 0.16 7.95 -11.44
CA LEU A 169 -0.21 7.97 -10.03
C LEU A 169 -0.44 6.56 -9.47
N ILE A 170 -0.56 5.56 -10.33
CA ILE A 170 -0.84 4.19 -9.94
C ILE A 170 0.45 3.39 -10.03
N HIS A 171 0.91 2.89 -8.89
CA HIS A 171 2.15 2.11 -8.86
C HIS A 171 1.97 0.82 -9.68
N PRO A 172 2.89 0.47 -10.61
CA PRO A 172 2.73 -0.68 -11.52
C PRO A 172 2.48 -2.02 -10.81
N ILE A 173 3.01 -2.19 -9.59
CA ILE A 173 2.74 -3.36 -8.74
C ILE A 173 1.24 -3.66 -8.61
N PHE A 174 0.38 -2.63 -8.62
CA PHE A 174 -1.05 -2.79 -8.48
C PHE A 174 -1.66 -3.57 -9.65
N LEU A 175 -1.10 -3.43 -10.85
CA LEU A 175 -1.58 -4.15 -12.04
C LEU A 175 -1.42 -5.67 -11.89
N ASP A 176 -0.45 -6.13 -11.09
CA ASP A 176 -0.28 -7.55 -10.79
C ASP A 176 -1.35 -8.10 -9.83
N TYR A 177 -2.09 -7.23 -9.14
CA TYR A 177 -3.23 -7.61 -8.30
C TYR A 177 -4.56 -7.65 -9.07
N LEU A 178 -4.58 -7.19 -10.33
CA LEU A 178 -5.78 -7.21 -11.17
C LEU A 178 -5.89 -8.47 -12.05
N LYS A 179 -4.85 -9.32 -12.06
CA LYS A 179 -4.81 -10.61 -12.77
C LYS A 179 -5.43 -11.70 -11.90
#